data_AF-A0A8C9ZYE3-F1
#
_entry.id   AF-A0A8C9ZYE3-F1
#
_cell.length_a   1.000
_cell.length_b   1.000
_cell.length_c   1.000
_cell.angle_alpha   90.00
_cell.angle_beta   90.00
_cell.angle_gamma   90.00
#
_symmetry.space_group_name_H-M   'P 1'
#
loop_
_entity.id
_entity.type
_entity.pdbx_description
1 polymer ?
#
loop_
_entity_poly.entity_id
_entity_poly.type
_entity_poly.pdbx_seq_one_letter_code
_entity_poly.pdbx_strand_id
1 'polypeptide(L)'
;MWMDTKTEAKEASGNRASLRRCVLSGLLLCTGDMEHLDKYMQEKLFVMQLVVWGLRGVTRVILANNPLSGALILAALYWASPWQALLGTLGVLVSTLTAVIMGQDSAEVSGGLHGFNGMLVSLLMGVFSSAGDWYWWLLLPACLGSATCVFLSSGLSPVLERWDLPVAVFPFNIIIVLYLLCTGPDNPYFPHHPTTPPGLLEPNGTELIAVMLGIPLSVGQIFACGALGPSLLILGAVLLYSPLLAAHALLGSAVGTLVGKSPSVSAACGPLQKTQAISQALILLIL
;
A
#
# COMPACT_ATOMS: atom_id res chain seq x y z
N MET A 1 39.93 -38.66 -17.90
CA MET A 1 39.36 -38.61 -16.53
C MET A 1 39.64 -37.30 -15.78
N TRP A 2 40.88 -36.79 -15.69
CA TRP A 2 41.17 -35.48 -15.04
C TRP A 2 40.91 -34.24 -15.93
N MET A 3 40.91 -34.40 -17.25
CA MET A 3 40.63 -33.30 -18.19
C MET A 3 39.13 -33.09 -18.42
N ASP A 4 38.31 -34.14 -18.29
CA ASP A 4 36.86 -34.08 -18.48
C ASP A 4 36.19 -33.26 -17.37
N THR A 5 36.60 -33.47 -16.11
CA THR A 5 36.10 -32.75 -14.93
C THR A 5 36.42 -31.25 -14.93
N LYS A 6 37.56 -30.84 -15.49
CA LYS A 6 37.91 -29.40 -15.65
C LYS A 6 37.05 -28.71 -16.71
N THR A 7 36.63 -29.44 -17.74
CA THR A 7 35.85 -28.91 -18.85
C THR A 7 34.39 -28.73 -18.44
N GLU A 8 33.82 -29.73 -17.76
CA GLU A 8 32.48 -29.66 -17.16
C GLU A 8 32.36 -28.57 -16.09
N ALA A 9 33.39 -28.37 -15.25
CA ALA A 9 33.40 -27.31 -14.24
C ALA A 9 33.47 -25.90 -14.86
N LYS A 10 34.15 -25.73 -16.00
CA LYS A 10 34.25 -24.44 -16.70
C LYS A 10 32.96 -24.09 -17.44
N GLU A 11 32.31 -25.09 -18.03
CA GLU A 11 31.04 -24.95 -18.73
C GLU A 11 29.88 -24.67 -17.76
N ALA A 12 29.84 -25.36 -16.61
CA ALA A 12 28.91 -25.08 -15.52
C ALA A 12 29.11 -23.69 -14.88
N SER A 13 30.35 -23.18 -14.85
CA SER A 13 30.67 -21.83 -14.36
C SER A 13 30.23 -20.74 -15.36
N GLY A 14 30.47 -20.95 -16.66
CA GLY A 14 30.02 -20.06 -17.73
C GLY A 14 28.50 -19.95 -17.81
N ASN A 15 27.78 -21.06 -17.66
CA ASN A 15 26.32 -21.08 -17.68
C ASN A 15 25.71 -20.36 -16.46
N ARG A 16 26.32 -20.50 -15.27
CA ARG A 16 25.89 -19.80 -14.05
C ARG A 16 26.12 -18.29 -14.11
N ALA A 17 27.22 -17.86 -14.74
CA ALA A 17 27.54 -16.45 -14.96
C ALA A 17 26.67 -15.80 -16.06
N SER A 18 26.27 -16.58 -17.08
CA SER A 18 25.31 -16.18 -18.11
C SER A 18 23.90 -16.04 -17.53
N LEU A 19 23.45 -17.05 -16.77
CA LEU A 19 22.17 -17.03 -16.06
C LEU A 19 22.09 -15.86 -15.07
N ARG A 20 23.13 -15.64 -14.26
CA ARG A 20 23.20 -14.48 -13.35
C ARG A 20 23.10 -13.15 -14.09
N ARG A 21 23.75 -12.99 -15.23
CA ARG A 21 23.65 -11.77 -16.05
C ARG A 21 22.26 -11.58 -16.63
N CYS A 22 21.66 -12.63 -17.18
CA CYS A 22 20.30 -12.57 -17.71
C CYS A 22 19.27 -12.22 -16.61
N VAL A 23 19.38 -12.86 -15.44
CA VAL A 23 18.54 -12.56 -14.28
C VAL A 23 18.76 -11.13 -13.80
N LEU A 24 20.01 -10.67 -13.68
CA LEU A 24 20.33 -9.30 -13.25
C LEU A 24 19.81 -8.25 -14.24
N SER A 25 19.97 -8.50 -15.54
CA SER A 25 19.46 -7.63 -16.60
C SER A 25 17.93 -7.60 -16.63
N GLY A 26 17.26 -8.74 -16.42
CA GLY A 26 15.80 -8.80 -16.28
C GLY A 26 15.32 -8.07 -15.03
N LEU A 27 16.00 -8.24 -13.90
CA LEU A 27 15.68 -7.53 -12.65
C LEU A 27 15.83 -6.02 -12.81
N LEU A 28 16.94 -5.57 -13.42
CA LEU A 28 17.19 -4.16 -13.72
C LEU A 28 16.10 -3.55 -14.62
N LEU A 29 15.57 -4.34 -15.57
CA LEU A 29 14.48 -3.90 -16.43
C LEU A 29 13.16 -3.72 -15.66
N CYS A 30 12.96 -4.52 -14.61
CA CYS A 30 11.78 -4.50 -13.75
C CYS A 30 11.90 -3.52 -12.58
N THR A 31 13.08 -2.98 -12.30
CA THR A 31 13.33 -2.01 -11.22
C THR A 31 13.05 -0.57 -11.66
N GLY A 32 12.87 0.35 -10.71
CA GLY A 32 12.60 1.77 -10.99
C GLY A 32 11.23 2.01 -11.63
N ASP A 33 11.09 3.10 -12.40
CA ASP A 33 9.77 3.59 -12.84
C ASP A 33 9.17 2.84 -14.04
N MET A 34 9.93 1.92 -14.64
CA MET A 34 9.53 1.16 -15.84
C MET A 34 9.04 2.05 -17.02
N GLU A 35 9.70 3.18 -17.29
CA GLU A 35 9.33 4.11 -18.37
C GLU A 35 9.23 3.46 -19.77
N HIS A 36 9.98 2.37 -19.99
CA HIS A 36 9.92 1.59 -21.23
C HIS A 36 8.51 1.01 -21.47
N LEU A 37 7.82 0.62 -20.39
CA LEU A 37 6.46 0.11 -20.45
C LEU A 37 5.50 1.23 -20.85
N ASP A 38 5.71 2.48 -20.41
CA ASP A 38 4.83 3.60 -20.77
C ASP A 38 4.86 3.85 -22.28
N LYS A 39 6.05 3.85 -22.89
CA LYS A 39 6.21 3.94 -24.35
C LYS A 39 5.48 2.81 -25.08
N TYR A 40 5.60 1.58 -24.57
CA TYR A 40 4.91 0.42 -25.14
C TYR A 40 3.37 0.51 -25.00
N MET A 41 2.88 1.12 -23.93
CA MET A 41 1.46 1.20 -23.61
C MET A 41 0.71 2.32 -24.36
N GLN A 42 1.41 3.30 -24.92
CA GLN A 42 0.80 4.41 -25.68
C GLN A 42 -0.04 3.95 -26.88
N GLU A 43 0.34 2.85 -27.52
CA GLU A 43 -0.36 2.30 -28.70
C GLU A 43 -1.39 1.22 -28.36
N LYS A 44 -1.61 0.91 -27.07
CA LYS A 44 -2.52 -0.14 -26.63
C LYS A 44 -3.92 0.40 -26.33
N LEU A 45 -4.86 -0.53 -26.21
CA LEU A 45 -6.25 -0.24 -25.83
C LEU A 45 -6.31 0.50 -24.49
N PHE A 46 -7.26 1.42 -24.35
CA PHE A 46 -7.48 2.20 -23.12
C PHE A 46 -7.63 1.33 -21.88
N VAL A 47 -8.29 0.16 -21.98
CA VAL A 47 -8.44 -0.78 -20.85
C VAL A 47 -7.09 -1.28 -20.35
N MET A 48 -6.15 -1.57 -21.26
CA MET A 48 -4.79 -2.00 -20.86
C MET A 48 -4.04 -0.86 -20.20
N GLN A 49 -4.19 0.37 -20.70
CA GLN A 49 -3.61 1.56 -20.07
C GLN A 49 -4.18 1.76 -18.66
N LEU A 50 -5.51 1.67 -18.49
CA LEU A 50 -6.17 1.80 -17.20
C LEU A 50 -5.67 0.77 -16.18
N VAL A 51 -5.41 -0.48 -16.61
CA VAL A 51 -4.80 -1.49 -15.74
C VAL A 51 -3.41 -1.04 -15.28
N VAL A 52 -2.55 -0.58 -16.19
CA VAL A 52 -1.20 -0.10 -15.82
C VAL A 52 -1.26 1.14 -14.91
N TRP A 53 -2.14 2.10 -15.21
CA TRP A 53 -2.33 3.30 -14.40
C TRP A 53 -2.85 2.95 -12.99
N GLY A 54 -3.78 2.00 -12.90
CA GLY A 54 -4.28 1.47 -11.64
C GLY A 54 -3.18 0.74 -10.85
N LEU A 55 -2.36 -0.09 -11.50
CA LEU A 55 -1.22 -0.75 -10.87
C LEU A 55 -0.18 0.24 -10.36
N ARG A 56 0.14 1.29 -11.14
CA ARG A 56 0.98 2.40 -10.67
C ARG A 56 0.32 3.09 -9.46
N GLY A 57 -0.99 3.31 -9.51
CA GLY A 57 -1.78 3.84 -8.40
C GLY A 57 -1.67 3.00 -7.11
N VAL A 58 -1.68 1.67 -7.20
CA VAL A 58 -1.42 0.79 -6.04
C VAL A 58 -0.06 1.10 -5.41
N THR A 59 0.97 1.23 -6.24
CA THR A 59 2.35 1.45 -5.78
C THR A 59 2.60 2.85 -5.23
N ARG A 60 1.80 3.85 -5.65
CA ARG A 60 1.95 5.23 -5.15
C ARG A 60 1.71 5.37 -3.65
N VAL A 61 1.00 4.43 -3.02
CA VAL A 61 0.84 4.36 -1.56
C VAL A 61 2.20 4.32 -0.84
N ILE A 62 3.19 3.63 -1.43
CA ILE A 62 4.56 3.55 -0.90
C ILE A 62 5.51 4.56 -1.59
N LEU A 63 4.98 5.60 -2.22
CA LEU A 63 5.73 6.63 -2.95
C LEU A 63 6.56 6.09 -4.13
N ALA A 64 6.16 4.97 -4.71
CA ALA A 64 6.84 4.35 -5.83
C ALA A 64 5.97 4.32 -7.09
N ASN A 65 6.61 4.35 -8.26
CA ASN A 65 5.92 4.42 -9.55
C ASN A 65 6.26 3.21 -10.43
N ASN A 66 5.88 2.01 -9.97
CA ASN A 66 6.19 0.76 -10.68
C ASN A 66 4.97 -0.16 -10.73
N PRO A 67 4.43 -0.48 -11.92
CA PRO A 67 3.22 -1.30 -12.03
C PRO A 67 3.44 -2.77 -11.64
N LEU A 68 4.66 -3.30 -11.78
CA LEU A 68 4.98 -4.67 -11.34
C LEU A 68 5.00 -4.77 -9.81
N SER A 69 5.60 -3.80 -9.12
CA SER A 69 5.48 -3.68 -7.66
C SER A 69 4.03 -3.53 -7.24
N GLY A 70 3.22 -2.80 -8.01
CA GLY A 70 1.79 -2.63 -7.74
C GLY A 70 1.02 -3.93 -7.87
N ALA A 71 1.36 -4.75 -8.87
CA ALA A 71 0.77 -6.07 -9.04
C ALA A 71 1.13 -7.01 -7.88
N LEU A 72 2.38 -6.96 -7.39
CA LEU A 72 2.81 -7.75 -6.23
C LEU A 72 2.11 -7.30 -4.94
N ILE A 73 1.98 -5.99 -4.72
CA ILE A 73 1.24 -5.44 -3.58
C ILE A 73 -0.22 -5.89 -3.69
N LEU A 74 -0.85 -5.73 -4.85
CA LEU A 74 -2.23 -6.11 -5.04
C LEU A 74 -2.45 -7.61 -4.81
N ALA A 75 -1.54 -8.47 -5.27
CA ALA A 75 -1.55 -9.90 -4.97
C ALA A 75 -1.43 -10.19 -3.47
N ALA A 76 -0.61 -9.42 -2.73
CA ALA A 76 -0.53 -9.51 -1.27
C ALA A 76 -1.85 -9.14 -0.60
N LEU A 77 -2.56 -8.11 -1.09
CA LEU A 77 -3.88 -7.74 -0.57
C LEU A 77 -4.91 -8.85 -0.81
N TYR A 78 -4.95 -9.42 -2.02
CA TYR A 78 -5.84 -10.54 -2.33
C TYR A 78 -5.51 -11.79 -1.52
N TRP A 79 -4.24 -12.01 -1.17
CA TRP A 79 -3.84 -13.07 -0.24
C TRP A 79 -4.32 -12.77 1.18
N ALA A 80 -4.26 -11.51 1.64
CA ALA A 80 -4.67 -11.13 2.99
C ALA A 80 -6.21 -11.17 3.18
N SER A 81 -6.96 -10.48 2.31
CA SER A 81 -8.41 -10.44 2.30
C SER A 81 -8.93 -10.10 0.90
N PRO A 82 -9.52 -11.08 0.18
CA PRO A 82 -10.05 -10.85 -1.17
C PRO A 82 -11.12 -9.76 -1.23
N TRP A 83 -11.96 -9.63 -0.20
CA TRP A 83 -13.01 -8.62 -0.16
C TRP A 83 -12.45 -7.20 -0.04
N GLN A 84 -11.49 -6.99 0.88
CA GLN A 84 -10.84 -5.69 1.06
C GLN A 84 -9.98 -5.32 -0.16
N ALA A 85 -9.31 -6.31 -0.77
CA ALA A 85 -8.58 -6.13 -2.01
C ALA A 85 -9.51 -5.73 -3.17
N LEU A 86 -10.69 -6.36 -3.28
CA LEU A 86 -11.69 -5.99 -4.28
C LEU A 86 -12.14 -4.53 -4.11
N LEU A 87 -12.46 -4.11 -2.88
CA LEU A 87 -12.81 -2.72 -2.57
C LEU A 87 -11.66 -1.76 -2.93
N GLY A 88 -10.42 -2.10 -2.58
CA GLY A 88 -9.24 -1.34 -2.98
C GLY A 88 -9.07 -1.23 -4.50
N THR A 89 -9.30 -2.32 -5.25
CA THR A 89 -9.28 -2.29 -6.72
C THR A 89 -10.40 -1.46 -7.31
N LEU A 90 -11.61 -1.52 -6.74
CA LEU A 90 -12.70 -0.68 -7.16
C LEU A 90 -12.37 0.79 -6.91
N GLY A 91 -11.81 1.10 -5.75
CA GLY A 91 -11.42 2.46 -5.38
C GLY A 91 -10.35 3.04 -6.29
N VAL A 92 -9.32 2.26 -6.64
CA VAL A 92 -8.29 2.73 -7.61
C VAL A 92 -8.90 2.97 -8.98
N LEU A 93 -9.75 2.08 -9.47
CA LEU A 93 -10.41 2.21 -10.77
C LEU A 93 -11.33 3.42 -10.82
N VAL A 94 -12.19 3.60 -9.82
CA VAL A 94 -13.13 4.73 -9.75
C VAL A 94 -12.40 6.05 -9.66
N SER A 95 -11.33 6.12 -8.85
CA SER A 95 -10.54 7.34 -8.70
C SER A 95 -9.78 7.68 -9.99
N THR A 96 -9.15 6.69 -10.64
CA THR A 96 -8.47 6.91 -11.93
C THR A 96 -9.46 7.32 -13.02
N LEU A 97 -10.62 6.68 -13.12
CA LEU A 97 -11.67 7.06 -14.09
C LEU A 97 -12.22 8.47 -13.81
N THR A 98 -12.44 8.80 -12.55
CA THR A 98 -12.90 10.14 -12.13
C THR A 98 -11.88 11.20 -12.56
N ALA A 99 -10.58 10.95 -12.37
CA ALA A 99 -9.52 11.87 -12.80
C ALA A 99 -9.48 12.06 -14.33
N VAL A 100 -9.72 10.99 -15.11
CA VAL A 100 -9.85 11.08 -16.57
C VAL A 100 -11.07 11.93 -16.96
N ILE A 101 -12.23 11.68 -16.33
CA ILE A 101 -13.48 12.42 -16.61
C ILE A 101 -13.33 13.91 -16.25
N MET A 102 -12.63 14.21 -15.14
CA MET A 102 -12.35 15.58 -14.71
C MET A 102 -11.27 16.27 -15.53
N GLY A 103 -10.63 15.57 -16.49
CA GLY A 103 -9.57 16.13 -17.31
C GLY A 103 -8.33 16.53 -16.51
N GLN A 104 -7.98 15.76 -15.47
CA GLN A 104 -6.72 15.94 -14.73
C GLN A 104 -5.51 15.72 -15.65
N ASP A 105 -4.34 16.20 -15.24
CA ASP A 105 -3.12 16.08 -16.05
C ASP A 105 -2.83 14.63 -16.45
N SER A 106 -2.57 14.41 -17.74
CA SER A 106 -2.43 13.06 -18.29
C SER A 106 -1.18 12.34 -17.77
N ALA A 107 -0.11 13.06 -17.44
CA ALA A 107 1.09 12.47 -16.85
C ALA A 107 0.85 12.06 -15.39
N GLU A 108 0.09 12.85 -14.64
CA GLU A 108 -0.32 12.49 -13.27
C GLU A 108 -1.27 11.28 -13.24
N VAL A 109 -2.26 11.26 -14.14
CA VAL A 109 -3.21 10.14 -14.26
C VAL A 109 -2.50 8.87 -14.67
N SER A 110 -1.68 8.91 -15.73
CA SER A 110 -0.94 7.75 -16.20
C SER A 110 0.13 7.27 -15.22
N GLY A 111 0.69 8.21 -14.44
CA GLY A 111 1.58 7.92 -13.32
C GLY A 111 0.87 7.34 -12.09
N GLY A 112 -0.46 7.28 -12.06
CA GLY A 112 -1.25 6.71 -10.96
C GLY A 112 -1.42 7.64 -9.75
N LEU A 113 -1.06 8.93 -9.86
CA LEU A 113 -1.08 9.87 -8.73
C LEU A 113 -2.49 10.11 -8.18
N HIS A 114 -3.51 9.95 -9.02
CA HIS A 114 -4.92 10.09 -8.61
C HIS A 114 -5.57 8.79 -8.13
N GLY A 115 -4.88 7.64 -8.18
CA GLY A 115 -5.48 6.33 -7.86
C GLY A 115 -5.39 5.93 -6.38
N PHE A 116 -4.25 6.20 -5.74
CA PHE A 116 -3.90 5.61 -4.44
C PHE A 116 -4.80 6.06 -3.28
N ASN A 117 -5.18 7.34 -3.26
CA ASN A 117 -6.11 7.87 -2.25
C ASN A 117 -7.46 7.16 -2.31
N GLY A 118 -8.00 6.96 -3.52
CA GLY A 118 -9.25 6.24 -3.73
C GLY A 118 -9.16 4.77 -3.33
N MET A 119 -8.05 4.10 -3.59
CA MET A 119 -7.78 2.74 -3.11
C MET A 119 -7.85 2.67 -1.58
N LEU A 120 -7.08 3.52 -0.88
CA LEU A 120 -6.95 3.45 0.57
C LEU A 120 -8.29 3.70 1.25
N VAL A 121 -9.08 4.68 0.77
CA VAL A 121 -10.42 4.94 1.31
C VAL A 121 -11.30 3.71 1.21
N SER A 122 -11.42 3.15 0.01
CA SER A 122 -12.29 1.99 -0.22
C SER A 122 -11.82 0.75 0.54
N LEU A 123 -10.50 0.52 0.60
CA LEU A 123 -9.91 -0.58 1.36
C LEU A 123 -10.22 -0.43 2.86
N LEU A 124 -10.02 0.76 3.43
CA LEU A 124 -10.27 0.98 4.86
C LEU A 124 -11.76 1.00 5.22
N MET A 125 -12.64 1.41 4.31
CA MET A 125 -14.09 1.21 4.50
C MET A 125 -14.42 -0.28 4.66
N GLY A 126 -13.76 -1.15 3.90
CA GLY A 126 -13.84 -2.61 4.06
C GLY A 126 -13.29 -3.11 5.39
N VAL A 127 -12.12 -2.61 5.80
CA VAL A 127 -11.45 -3.00 7.05
C VAL A 127 -12.26 -2.64 8.28
N PHE A 128 -12.88 -1.45 8.29
CA PHE A 128 -13.63 -0.97 9.45
C PHE A 128 -15.07 -1.46 9.48
N SER A 129 -15.63 -1.93 8.36
CA SER A 129 -17.02 -2.37 8.31
C SER A 129 -17.27 -3.60 9.19
N SER A 130 -18.30 -3.53 10.03
CA SER A 130 -18.76 -4.67 10.83
C SER A 130 -19.92 -5.43 10.16
N ALA A 131 -20.33 -5.03 8.95
CA ALA A 131 -21.38 -5.70 8.17
C ALA A 131 -20.95 -7.06 7.60
N GLY A 132 -19.65 -7.38 7.68
CA GLY A 132 -19.05 -8.61 7.18
C GLY A 132 -18.53 -8.51 5.74
N ASP A 133 -17.80 -9.53 5.33
CA ASP A 133 -17.29 -9.64 3.97
C ASP A 133 -18.43 -9.81 2.96
N TRP A 134 -18.22 -9.30 1.74
CA TRP A 134 -19.18 -9.37 0.63
C TRP A 134 -20.48 -8.58 0.83
N TYR A 135 -20.48 -7.61 1.74
CA TYR A 135 -21.58 -6.67 1.89
C TYR A 135 -21.60 -5.64 0.74
N TRP A 136 -22.27 -5.98 -0.36
CA TRP A 136 -22.26 -5.22 -1.62
C TRP A 136 -22.75 -3.78 -1.53
N TRP A 137 -23.57 -3.43 -0.53
CA TRP A 137 -23.96 -2.03 -0.32
C TRP A 137 -22.76 -1.13 -0.03
N LEU A 138 -21.67 -1.68 0.52
CA LEU A 138 -20.41 -0.97 0.78
C LEU A 138 -19.74 -0.46 -0.50
N LEU A 139 -20.07 -1.03 -1.67
CA LEU A 139 -19.56 -0.52 -2.96
C LEU A 139 -20.00 0.94 -3.21
N LEU A 140 -21.17 1.35 -2.72
CA LEU A 140 -21.69 2.70 -2.93
C LEU A 140 -20.85 3.78 -2.21
N PRO A 141 -20.63 3.72 -0.88
CA PRO A 141 -19.75 4.68 -0.21
C PRO A 141 -18.29 4.54 -0.66
N ALA A 142 -17.83 3.34 -1.04
CA ALA A 142 -16.51 3.13 -1.63
C ALA A 142 -16.32 3.93 -2.92
N CYS A 143 -17.22 3.76 -3.90
CA CYS A 143 -17.19 4.52 -5.15
C CYS A 143 -17.28 6.05 -4.92
N LEU A 144 -18.21 6.49 -4.06
CA LEU A 144 -18.39 7.92 -3.77
C LEU A 144 -17.15 8.50 -3.06
N GLY A 145 -16.62 7.81 -2.07
CA GLY A 145 -15.42 8.23 -1.34
C GLY A 145 -14.21 8.31 -2.27
N SER A 146 -13.99 7.30 -3.11
CA SER A 146 -12.90 7.29 -4.07
C SER A 146 -13.01 8.39 -5.13
N ALA A 147 -14.20 8.65 -5.67
CA ALA A 147 -14.40 9.79 -6.57
C ALA A 147 -14.13 11.13 -5.84
N THR A 148 -14.62 11.26 -4.61
CA THR A 148 -14.43 12.47 -3.77
C THR A 148 -12.95 12.74 -3.48
N CYS A 149 -12.11 11.70 -3.34
CA CYS A 149 -10.66 11.89 -3.21
C CYS A 149 -10.07 12.69 -4.37
N VAL A 150 -10.52 12.49 -5.61
CA VAL A 150 -10.03 13.24 -6.78
C VAL A 150 -10.43 14.71 -6.70
N PHE A 151 -11.68 14.99 -6.32
CA PHE A 151 -12.16 16.36 -6.12
C PHE A 151 -11.37 17.08 -5.02
N LEU A 152 -11.11 16.40 -3.90
CA LEU A 152 -10.29 16.96 -2.82
C LEU A 152 -8.85 17.18 -3.28
N SER A 153 -8.23 16.22 -3.98
CA SER A 153 -6.89 16.40 -4.52
C SER A 153 -6.81 17.64 -5.41
N SER A 154 -7.72 17.76 -6.38
CA SER A 154 -7.77 18.91 -7.29
C SER A 154 -7.99 20.25 -6.57
N GLY A 155 -8.75 20.26 -5.48
CA GLY A 155 -8.95 21.45 -4.66
C GLY A 155 -7.77 21.80 -3.73
N LEU A 156 -7.06 20.79 -3.22
CA LEU A 156 -5.92 20.96 -2.32
C LEU A 156 -4.63 21.32 -3.07
N SER A 157 -4.42 20.82 -4.29
CA SER A 157 -3.17 21.04 -5.05
C SER A 157 -2.78 22.52 -5.14
N PRO A 158 -3.64 23.46 -5.58
CA PRO A 158 -3.23 24.87 -5.74
C PRO A 158 -2.95 25.60 -4.41
N VAL A 159 -3.42 25.04 -3.29
CA VAL A 159 -3.16 25.56 -1.95
C VAL A 159 -1.79 25.08 -1.48
N LEU A 160 -1.51 23.78 -1.60
CA LEU A 160 -0.27 23.16 -1.14
C LEU A 160 0.94 23.46 -2.03
N GLU A 161 0.72 23.65 -3.33
CA GLU A 161 1.75 24.07 -4.30
C GLU A 161 2.39 25.41 -3.93
N ARG A 162 1.69 26.29 -3.19
CA ARG A 162 2.26 27.55 -2.69
C ARG A 162 3.45 27.36 -1.75
N TRP A 163 3.55 26.17 -1.16
CA TRP A 163 4.63 25.77 -0.25
C TRP A 163 5.47 24.62 -0.83
N ASP A 164 5.35 24.30 -2.13
CA ASP A 164 6.00 23.16 -2.78
C ASP A 164 5.71 21.81 -2.07
N LEU A 165 4.52 21.66 -1.50
CA LEU A 165 4.10 20.45 -0.79
C LEU A 165 3.20 19.55 -1.65
N PRO A 166 3.39 18.22 -1.61
CA PRO A 166 2.47 17.28 -2.25
C PRO A 166 1.15 17.17 -1.48
N VAL A 167 0.08 16.83 -2.19
CA VAL A 167 -1.24 16.51 -1.60
C VAL A 167 -1.19 15.26 -0.69
N ALA A 168 -0.24 14.37 -0.94
CA ALA A 168 -0.02 13.16 -0.15
C ALA A 168 -1.32 12.36 0.07
N VAL A 169 -1.58 11.87 1.28
CA VAL A 169 -2.81 11.12 1.59
C VAL A 169 -3.89 11.97 2.28
N PHE A 170 -3.76 13.30 2.33
CA PHE A 170 -4.78 14.15 2.95
C PHE A 170 -6.19 13.87 2.43
N PRO A 171 -6.43 13.66 1.11
CA PRO A 171 -7.75 13.32 0.59
C PRO A 171 -8.30 12.02 1.19
N PHE A 172 -7.48 10.98 1.27
CA PHE A 172 -7.87 9.71 1.90
C PHE A 172 -8.25 9.91 3.36
N ASN A 173 -7.38 10.56 4.15
CA ASN A 173 -7.56 10.73 5.58
C ASN A 173 -8.80 11.55 5.91
N ILE A 174 -9.05 12.64 5.18
CA ILE A 174 -10.25 13.48 5.36
C ILE A 174 -11.51 12.65 5.11
N ILE A 175 -11.55 11.88 4.02
CA ILE A 175 -12.74 11.12 3.63
C ILE A 175 -13.01 9.95 4.57
N ILE A 176 -11.99 9.18 4.96
CA ILE A 176 -12.20 8.04 5.85
C ILE A 176 -12.62 8.50 7.25
N VAL A 177 -12.04 9.58 7.78
CA VAL A 177 -12.46 10.16 9.07
C VAL A 177 -13.90 10.67 9.00
N LEU A 178 -14.26 11.37 7.93
CA LEU A 178 -15.62 11.86 7.74
C LEU A 178 -16.61 10.70 7.60
N TYR A 179 -16.28 9.66 6.84
CA TYR A 179 -17.10 8.47 6.69
C TYR A 179 -17.35 7.77 8.03
N LEU A 180 -16.30 7.55 8.83
CA LEU A 180 -16.43 6.94 10.15
C LEU A 180 -17.27 7.82 11.09
N LEU A 181 -17.04 9.14 11.08
CA LEU A 181 -17.81 10.07 11.92
C LEU A 181 -19.30 10.11 11.52
N CYS A 182 -19.61 10.06 10.23
CA CYS A 182 -20.99 10.14 9.73
C CYS A 182 -21.77 8.83 9.87
N THR A 183 -21.10 7.68 9.76
CA THR A 183 -21.78 6.38 9.88
C THR A 183 -22.07 6.05 11.33
N GLY A 184 -21.06 6.08 12.19
CA GLY A 184 -21.14 5.58 13.57
C GLY A 184 -21.20 4.04 13.66
N PRO A 185 -20.85 3.42 14.81
CA PRO A 185 -20.92 1.97 14.98
C PRO A 185 -22.33 1.40 14.84
N ASP A 186 -23.34 2.19 15.23
CA ASP A 186 -24.75 1.78 15.27
C ASP A 186 -25.52 2.11 13.97
N ASN A 187 -24.82 2.44 12.87
CA ASN A 187 -25.47 2.74 11.61
C ASN A 187 -26.26 1.51 11.08
N PRO A 188 -27.53 1.66 10.67
CA PRO A 188 -28.30 0.52 10.17
C PRO A 188 -27.79 0.00 8.81
N TYR A 189 -27.11 0.83 8.01
CA TYR A 189 -26.66 0.46 6.66
C TYR A 189 -25.16 0.25 6.56
N PHE A 190 -24.36 1.06 7.25
CA PHE A 190 -22.90 1.04 7.16
C PHE A 190 -22.27 0.99 8.55
N PRO A 191 -22.56 -0.04 9.37
CA PRO A 191 -21.99 -0.14 10.70
C PRO A 191 -20.48 -0.41 10.60
N HIS A 192 -19.73 0.12 11.57
CA HIS A 192 -18.29 -0.11 11.69
C HIS A 192 -17.91 -0.56 13.09
N HIS A 193 -16.74 -1.18 13.23
CA HIS A 193 -16.26 -1.66 14.51
C HIS A 193 -16.06 -0.50 15.51
N PRO A 194 -16.57 -0.62 16.75
CA PRO A 194 -16.46 0.46 17.73
C PRO A 194 -15.01 0.73 18.10
N THR A 195 -14.66 2.01 18.21
CA THR A 195 -13.35 2.44 18.72
C THR A 195 -13.36 2.30 20.25
N THR A 196 -12.78 1.22 20.76
CA THR A 196 -12.62 1.06 22.21
C THR A 196 -11.57 2.05 22.72
N PRO A 197 -11.86 2.87 23.74
CA PRO A 197 -10.84 3.73 24.34
C PRO A 197 -9.70 2.89 24.93
N PRO A 198 -8.49 3.45 25.05
CA PRO A 198 -7.36 2.82 25.73
C PRO A 198 -7.76 2.19 27.08
N GLY A 199 -7.90 0.86 27.11
CA GLY A 199 -8.10 0.13 28.36
C GLY A 199 -6.81 0.08 29.18
N LEU A 200 -6.92 0.21 30.50
CA LEU A 200 -5.81 0.00 31.42
C LEU A 200 -5.47 -1.49 31.44
N LEU A 201 -4.29 -1.91 30.95
CA LEU A 201 -3.88 -3.32 31.01
C LEU A 201 -2.40 -3.53 31.37
N GLU A 202 -2.24 -4.63 32.10
CA GLU A 202 -1.06 -5.16 32.78
C GLU A 202 0.22 -5.18 31.91
N PRO A 203 1.38 -4.85 32.51
CA PRO A 203 2.66 -4.86 31.84
C PRO A 203 3.12 -6.29 31.54
N ASN A 204 2.61 -6.88 30.47
CA ASN A 204 3.17 -8.12 29.94
C ASN A 204 4.54 -7.82 29.31
N GLY A 205 5.56 -8.56 29.76
CA GLY A 205 6.93 -8.47 29.26
C GLY A 205 6.95 -8.55 27.74
N THR A 206 7.45 -7.49 27.11
CA THR A 206 7.54 -7.42 25.65
C THR A 206 8.74 -8.25 25.20
N GLU A 207 8.48 -9.48 24.77
CA GLU A 207 9.46 -10.38 24.16
C GLU A 207 10.18 -9.68 22.99
N LEU A 208 11.51 -9.75 22.94
CA LEU A 208 12.33 -9.19 21.86
C LEU A 208 11.89 -9.70 20.48
N ILE A 209 11.40 -10.94 20.42
CA ILE A 209 10.91 -11.58 19.20
C ILE A 209 9.66 -10.85 18.65
N ALA A 210 8.76 -10.39 19.52
CA ALA A 210 7.57 -9.65 19.11
C ALA A 210 7.93 -8.28 18.51
N VAL A 211 8.96 -7.62 19.05
CA VAL A 211 9.51 -6.37 18.51
C VAL A 211 10.11 -6.60 17.12
N MET A 212 10.88 -7.68 16.94
CA MET A 212 11.50 -8.01 15.66
C MET A 212 10.47 -8.35 14.57
N LEU A 213 9.40 -9.09 14.93
CA LEU A 213 8.31 -9.40 14.01
C LEU A 213 7.44 -8.18 13.68
N GLY A 214 7.40 -7.17 14.57
CA GLY A 214 6.67 -5.92 14.34
C GLY A 214 7.17 -5.13 13.14
N ILE A 215 8.48 -5.17 12.84
CA ILE A 215 9.11 -4.40 11.77
C ILE A 215 8.59 -4.78 10.38
N PRO A 216 8.60 -6.06 9.93
CA PRO A 216 8.01 -6.42 8.65
C PRO A 216 6.48 -6.27 8.66
N LEU A 217 5.83 -6.49 9.81
CA LEU A 217 4.38 -6.35 9.91
C LEU A 217 3.91 -4.91 9.69
N SER A 218 4.61 -3.90 10.21
CA SER A 218 4.25 -2.49 10.04
C SER A 218 4.31 -2.05 8.58
N VAL A 219 5.17 -2.64 7.76
CA VAL A 219 5.19 -2.37 6.31
C VAL A 219 3.88 -2.83 5.65
N GLY A 220 3.35 -4.00 6.03
CA GLY A 220 2.06 -4.47 5.52
C GLY A 220 0.86 -3.69 6.08
N GLN A 221 0.99 -3.16 7.29
CA GLN A 221 -0.06 -2.33 7.89
C GLN A 221 -0.37 -1.10 7.05
N ILE A 222 0.58 -0.56 6.27
CA ILE A 222 0.32 0.54 5.31
C ILE A 222 -0.93 0.27 4.45
N PHE A 223 -1.19 -1.00 4.13
CA PHE A 223 -2.37 -1.45 3.39
C PHE A 223 -3.36 -2.25 4.25
N ALA A 224 -3.39 -1.97 5.56
CA ALA A 224 -4.16 -2.66 6.59
C ALA A 224 -3.94 -4.19 6.66
N CYS A 225 -2.77 -4.69 6.24
CA CYS A 225 -2.44 -6.11 6.32
C CYS A 225 -1.78 -6.48 7.65
N GLY A 226 -2.45 -7.34 8.43
CA GLY A 226 -1.95 -7.86 9.71
C GLY A 226 -1.18 -9.19 9.64
N ALA A 227 -1.13 -9.83 8.47
CA ALA A 227 -0.49 -11.13 8.30
C ALA A 227 0.94 -11.01 7.79
N LEU A 228 1.87 -11.77 8.40
CA LEU A 228 3.29 -11.72 8.06
C LEU A 228 3.59 -12.05 6.58
N GLY A 229 2.90 -13.04 6.01
CA GLY A 229 3.10 -13.45 4.61
C GLY A 229 2.86 -12.31 3.61
N PRO A 230 1.65 -11.73 3.56
CA PRO A 230 1.34 -10.54 2.77
C PRO A 230 2.29 -9.37 3.04
N SER A 231 2.64 -9.09 4.31
CA SER A 231 3.56 -7.99 4.64
C SER A 231 4.97 -8.20 4.07
N LEU A 232 5.49 -9.43 4.09
CA LEU A 232 6.76 -9.78 3.47
C LEU A 232 6.70 -9.67 1.93
N LEU A 233 5.57 -10.01 1.33
CA LEU A 233 5.36 -9.84 -0.11
C LEU A 233 5.32 -8.35 -0.50
N ILE A 234 4.66 -7.50 0.29
CA ILE A 234 4.69 -6.03 0.12
C ILE A 234 6.12 -5.50 0.26
N LEU A 235 6.87 -5.94 1.28
CA LEU A 235 8.28 -5.56 1.43
C LEU A 235 9.12 -6.02 0.22
N GLY A 236 8.86 -7.21 -0.31
CA GLY A 236 9.46 -7.71 -1.55
C GLY A 236 9.15 -6.82 -2.76
N ALA A 237 7.92 -6.30 -2.87
CA ALA A 237 7.52 -5.36 -3.92
C ALA A 237 8.23 -4.01 -3.79
N VAL A 238 8.44 -3.52 -2.56
CA VAL A 238 9.23 -2.30 -2.29
C VAL A 238 10.69 -2.52 -2.66
N LEU A 239 11.28 -3.65 -2.26
CA LEU A 239 12.65 -4.04 -2.60
C LEU A 239 12.88 -4.15 -4.10
N LEU A 240 11.90 -4.71 -4.84
CA LEU A 240 11.92 -4.80 -6.29
C LEU A 240 11.99 -3.43 -6.95
N TYR A 241 11.24 -2.46 -6.42
CA TYR A 241 11.28 -1.10 -6.93
C TYR A 241 12.60 -0.40 -6.60
N SER A 242 12.94 -0.34 -5.32
CA SER A 242 14.13 0.33 -4.81
C SER A 242 14.59 -0.26 -3.47
N PRO A 243 15.79 -0.87 -3.41
CA PRO A 243 16.38 -1.34 -2.15
C PRO A 243 16.57 -0.22 -1.12
N LEU A 244 16.81 1.02 -1.58
CA LEU A 244 16.96 2.17 -0.70
C LEU A 244 15.63 2.54 -0.04
N LEU A 245 14.52 2.50 -0.79
CA LEU A 245 13.19 2.76 -0.24
C LEU A 245 12.81 1.69 0.79
N ALA A 246 13.12 0.42 0.50
CA ALA A 246 12.89 -0.67 1.44
C ALA A 246 13.70 -0.51 2.73
N ALA A 247 14.96 -0.08 2.64
CA ALA A 247 15.79 0.21 3.81
C ALA A 247 15.17 1.33 4.67
N HIS A 248 14.69 2.42 4.05
CA HIS A 248 14.00 3.49 4.77
C HIS A 248 12.68 3.03 5.40
N ALA A 249 11.90 2.21 4.70
CA ALA A 249 10.66 1.66 5.24
C ALA A 249 10.91 0.78 6.48
N LEU A 250 11.97 -0.05 6.45
CA LEU A 250 12.38 -0.87 7.59
C LEU A 250 12.95 -0.03 8.75
N LEU A 251 13.74 1.01 8.45
CA LEU A 251 14.24 1.94 9.47
C LEU A 251 13.10 2.68 10.16
N GLY A 252 12.16 3.24 9.40
CA GLY A 252 10.97 3.90 9.94
C GLY A 252 10.12 2.95 10.78
N SER A 253 9.93 1.72 10.32
CA SER A 253 9.25 0.65 11.06
C SER A 253 9.94 0.29 12.38
N ALA A 254 11.28 0.19 12.37
CA ALA A 254 12.07 -0.07 13.58
C ALA A 254 11.95 1.09 14.58
N VAL A 255 12.09 2.34 14.11
CA VAL A 255 11.91 3.54 14.95
C VAL A 255 10.50 3.58 15.54
N GLY A 256 9.45 3.36 14.74
CA GLY A 256 8.06 3.31 15.19
C GLY A 256 7.83 2.24 16.26
N THR A 257 8.39 1.05 16.08
CA THR A 257 8.30 -0.04 17.06
C THR A 257 9.01 0.31 18.37
N LEU A 258 10.17 0.97 18.30
CA LEU A 258 10.91 1.43 19.48
C LEU A 258 10.17 2.54 20.23
N VAL A 259 9.60 3.52 19.52
CA VAL A 259 8.77 4.58 20.12
C VAL A 259 7.52 3.98 20.78
N GLY A 260 6.88 3.00 20.14
CA GLY A 260 5.74 2.28 20.71
C GLY A 260 6.05 1.53 22.02
N LYS A 261 7.32 1.21 22.27
CA LYS A 261 7.81 0.60 23.52
C LYS A 261 8.04 1.61 24.64
N SER A 262 8.09 2.91 24.34
CA SER A 262 8.32 3.95 25.35
C SER A 262 7.26 3.87 26.47
N PRO A 263 7.64 4.01 27.75
CA PRO A 263 6.71 3.89 28.88
C PRO A 263 5.52 4.86 28.78
N SER A 264 5.69 6.00 28.11
CA SER A 264 4.63 6.98 27.83
C SER A 264 3.55 6.45 26.88
N VAL A 265 3.89 5.54 25.95
CA VAL A 265 2.97 4.91 24.99
C VAL A 265 2.45 3.58 25.54
N SER A 266 3.29 2.86 26.29
CA SER A 266 2.93 1.56 26.89
C SER A 266 1.85 1.67 27.97
N ALA A 267 1.63 2.85 28.55
CA ALA A 267 0.52 3.15 29.45
C ALA A 267 -0.85 3.29 28.73
N ALA A 268 -0.89 3.25 27.39
CA ALA A 268 -2.07 3.61 26.60
C ALA A 268 -2.57 2.54 25.59
N CYS A 269 -1.99 1.33 25.50
CA CYS A 269 -2.48 0.34 24.52
C CYS A 269 -2.11 -1.12 24.88
N GLY A 270 -2.94 -2.12 24.51
CA GLY A 270 -2.74 -3.56 24.81
C GLY A 270 -1.96 -4.33 23.73
N PRO A 271 -1.40 -5.53 23.99
CA PRO A 271 -0.35 -6.17 23.16
C PRO A 271 -0.78 -6.59 21.75
N LEU A 272 -2.03 -7.00 21.54
CA LEU A 272 -2.57 -7.31 20.19
C LEU A 272 -3.10 -6.06 19.47
N GLN A 273 -3.31 -4.98 20.22
CA GLN A 273 -3.87 -3.70 19.77
C GLN A 273 -2.78 -2.64 19.56
N LYS A 274 -1.58 -2.84 20.11
CA LYS A 274 -0.39 -1.98 19.97
C LYS A 274 0.05 -1.89 18.52
N THR A 275 0.10 -3.01 17.81
CA THR A 275 0.53 -3.03 16.40
C THR A 275 -0.54 -2.48 15.46
N GLN A 276 -1.82 -2.61 15.82
CA GLN A 276 -2.93 -2.20 14.96
C GLN A 276 -3.34 -0.74 15.21
N ALA A 277 -3.43 -0.29 16.47
CA ALA A 277 -3.80 1.09 16.81
C ALA A 277 -2.65 2.09 16.61
N ILE A 278 -1.40 1.71 16.93
CA ILE A 278 -0.24 2.59 16.68
C ILE A 278 0.05 2.64 15.18
N SER A 279 -0.07 1.52 14.44
CA SER A 279 0.14 1.54 13.00
C SER A 279 -1.00 2.20 12.23
N GLN A 280 -2.26 2.09 12.67
CA GLN A 280 -3.36 2.83 12.03
C GLN A 280 -3.37 4.31 12.38
N ALA A 281 -3.00 4.69 13.60
CA ALA A 281 -2.72 6.10 13.90
C ALA A 281 -1.51 6.62 13.10
N LEU A 282 -0.47 5.79 12.85
CA LEU A 282 0.68 6.14 12.00
C LEU A 282 0.31 6.26 10.51
N ILE A 283 -0.60 5.44 9.99
CA ILE A 283 -1.15 5.57 8.62
C ILE A 283 -1.98 6.86 8.48
N LEU A 284 -2.59 7.31 9.58
CA LEU A 284 -3.28 8.59 9.68
C LEU A 284 -2.33 9.80 9.91
N LEU A 285 -1.06 9.59 10.30
CA LEU A 285 -0.13 10.66 10.69
C LEU A 285 1.19 10.73 9.90
N ILE A 286 1.61 9.69 9.16
CA ILE A 286 2.92 9.60 8.50
C ILE A 286 2.84 9.53 6.96
N LEU A 287 1.64 9.62 6.41
CA LEU A 287 1.47 10.04 5.01
C LEU A 287 0.71 11.39 5.02
#